data_AF-G8BZU1-F1
#
_entry.id   AF-G8BZU1-F1
#
_cell.length_a   1.000
_cell.length_b   1.000
_cell.length_c   1.000
_cell.angle_alpha   90.00
_cell.angle_beta   90.00
_cell.angle_gamma   90.00
#
_symmetry.space_group_name_H-M   'P 1'
#
loop_
_entity.id
_entity.type
_entity.pdbx_description
1 polymer ?
#
loop_
_entity_poly.entity_id
_entity_poly.type
_entity_poly.pdbx_seq_one_letter_code
_entity_poly.pdbx_strand_id
1 'polypeptide(L)'
;MTPLSLTGNTNGYVSNENRRRRSSSHASSGRGGGTVKSSNDISPASMIFRNLLILEDDLRRQASEQKWLRRQFTSFLTVLFCIAAFSIYALYFMDIYNASETTSKLTSDISSQVQKVACETITSYQTTKKTAEEPLLHRSVLKITIIFITVTFALFHISGEYKRTIVIPRKFFSLTNKGLRQFNVKLVKVENTMNERLTDLIRFITRISAKVIIYVLTKFIFLKPTNIIVTFWNGVKVRSQPRIGAVDVKLVLNPRAFTAEVREGWEIYRDEFWAREGMRRRQHKHNLKDHISPKKRISLIF
;
A
#
# COMPACT_ATOMS: atom_id res chain seq x y z
N MET A 1 -77.25 66.61 20.84
CA MET A 1 -78.22 65.54 21.17
C MET A 1 -77.56 64.63 22.20
N THR A 2 -78.14 64.58 23.40
CA THR A 2 -77.74 63.82 24.61
C THR A 2 -77.96 62.29 24.44
N PRO A 3 -77.70 61.42 25.44
CA PRO A 3 -76.45 61.02 26.12
C PRO A 3 -76.35 59.46 26.26
N LEU A 4 -75.64 58.95 27.29
CA LEU A 4 -75.65 57.57 27.87
C LEU A 4 -74.68 56.54 27.25
N SER A 5 -73.99 55.66 27.97
CA SER A 5 -74.00 55.30 29.40
C SER A 5 -72.77 54.42 29.70
N LEU A 6 -72.23 54.56 30.92
CA LEU A 6 -71.40 53.55 31.59
C LEU A 6 -72.23 52.30 31.91
N THR A 7 -71.72 51.12 31.57
CA THR A 7 -71.99 49.87 32.30
C THR A 7 -70.68 49.12 32.48
N GLY A 8 -70.44 48.68 33.72
CA GLY A 8 -69.29 47.91 34.11
C GLY A 8 -69.59 46.40 34.23
N ASN A 9 -68.49 45.68 34.49
CA ASN A 9 -68.38 44.30 34.98
C ASN A 9 -68.75 43.21 33.95
N THR A 10 -67.95 42.16 33.72
CA THR A 10 -67.44 41.20 34.70
C THR A 10 -66.19 40.44 34.22
N ASN A 11 -65.49 39.90 35.22
CA ASN A 11 -64.33 39.01 35.17
C ASN A 11 -64.39 37.85 34.17
N GLY A 12 -63.23 37.47 33.64
CA GLY A 12 -63.05 36.18 32.94
C GLY A 12 -61.62 35.97 32.46
N TYR A 13 -60.77 35.43 33.33
CA TYR A 13 -59.44 34.92 33.01
C TYR A 13 -59.49 33.88 31.90
N VAL A 14 -58.80 34.10 30.77
CA VAL A 14 -58.10 33.03 30.03
C VAL A 14 -56.82 33.61 29.41
N SER A 15 -55.71 33.11 29.91
CA SER A 15 -54.34 33.29 29.41
C SER A 15 -54.21 32.84 27.96
N ASN A 16 -53.62 33.68 27.09
CA ASN A 16 -53.02 33.20 25.85
C ASN A 16 -51.61 33.77 25.69
N GLU A 17 -50.65 32.95 26.06
CA GLU A 17 -49.23 33.15 25.86
C GLU A 17 -48.93 32.99 24.37
N ASN A 18 -48.54 34.08 23.69
CA ASN A 18 -47.86 33.96 22.42
C ASN A 18 -46.60 34.82 22.39
N ARG A 19 -45.51 34.11 22.66
CA ARG A 19 -44.13 34.55 22.65
C ARG A 19 -43.75 35.24 21.33
N ARG A 20 -43.09 36.38 21.52
CA ARG A 20 -42.23 37.11 20.58
C ARG A 20 -41.49 36.16 19.62
N ARG A 21 -41.80 36.26 18.33
CA ARG A 21 -41.02 35.68 17.23
C ARG A 21 -39.61 36.29 17.22
N ARG A 22 -38.61 35.51 17.62
CA ARG A 22 -37.19 35.79 17.34
C ARG A 22 -36.86 35.20 15.98
N SER A 23 -36.40 36.05 15.07
CA SER A 23 -35.90 35.70 13.75
C SER A 23 -34.68 34.78 13.87
N SER A 24 -34.88 33.48 13.64
CA SER A 24 -33.77 32.53 13.51
C SER A 24 -33.30 32.53 12.06
N SER A 25 -32.10 33.05 11.84
CA SER A 25 -31.31 32.90 10.62
C SER A 25 -31.19 31.42 10.24
N HIS A 26 -31.87 31.01 9.17
CA HIS A 26 -31.58 29.74 8.51
C HIS A 26 -30.25 29.87 7.79
N ALA A 27 -29.19 29.37 8.42
CA ALA A 27 -27.97 28.99 7.73
C ALA A 27 -28.35 27.89 6.72
N SER A 28 -28.29 28.22 5.43
CA SER A 28 -28.44 27.25 4.36
C SER A 28 -27.36 26.19 4.52
N SER A 29 -27.76 25.02 5.01
CA SER A 29 -26.94 23.82 4.97
C SER A 29 -26.67 23.50 3.50
N GLY A 30 -25.48 23.85 3.03
CA GLY A 30 -24.97 23.47 1.72
C GLY A 30 -24.91 21.95 1.63
N ARG A 31 -26.03 21.34 1.21
CA ARG A 31 -26.04 20.00 0.62
C ARG A 31 -25.27 20.13 -0.69
N GLY A 32 -23.98 19.84 -0.64
CA GLY A 32 -23.14 19.62 -1.81
C GLY A 32 -23.54 18.34 -2.55
N GLY A 33 -24.78 18.30 -3.05
CA GLY A 33 -25.15 17.48 -4.18
C GLY A 33 -24.77 18.30 -5.41
N GLY A 34 -23.74 17.87 -6.13
CA GLY A 34 -23.29 18.56 -7.33
C GLY A 34 -24.45 18.73 -8.29
N THR A 35 -24.87 19.97 -8.50
CA THR A 35 -25.62 20.36 -9.69
C THR A 35 -24.77 19.88 -10.86
N VAL A 36 -25.26 18.88 -11.59
CA VAL A 36 -24.66 18.43 -12.84
C VAL A 36 -24.70 19.66 -13.74
N LYS A 37 -23.53 20.30 -13.88
CA LYS A 37 -23.34 21.43 -14.79
C LYS A 37 -23.79 20.94 -16.16
N SER A 38 -24.74 21.66 -16.76
CA SER A 38 -25.29 21.35 -18.09
C SER A 38 -24.13 21.06 -19.06
N SER A 39 -24.24 19.99 -19.85
CA SER A 39 -23.19 19.55 -20.78
C SER A 39 -22.75 20.63 -21.77
N ASN A 40 -23.55 21.69 -21.94
CA ASN A 40 -23.29 22.79 -22.86
C ASN A 40 -22.38 23.90 -22.27
N ASP A 41 -22.08 23.89 -20.96
CA ASP A 41 -21.20 24.88 -20.30
C ASP A 41 -19.77 24.36 -20.04
N ILE A 42 -19.45 23.18 -20.57
CA ILE A 42 -18.13 22.56 -20.44
C ILE A 42 -17.23 23.21 -21.49
N SER A 43 -16.38 24.15 -21.07
CA SER A 43 -15.36 24.74 -21.95
C SER A 43 -14.61 23.62 -22.69
N PRO A 44 -14.39 23.70 -24.02
CA PRO A 44 -13.67 22.68 -24.77
C PRO A 44 -12.32 22.31 -24.15
N ALA A 45 -11.64 23.27 -23.51
CA ALA A 45 -10.42 23.04 -22.74
C ALA A 45 -10.62 22.07 -21.56
N SER A 46 -11.75 22.16 -20.85
CA SER A 46 -12.05 21.26 -19.73
C SER A 46 -12.38 19.83 -20.17
N MET A 47 -12.92 19.61 -21.37
CA MET A 47 -13.04 18.27 -21.95
C MET A 47 -11.67 17.67 -22.28
N ILE A 48 -10.77 18.47 -22.85
CA ILE A 48 -9.40 18.06 -23.16
C ILE A 48 -8.64 17.72 -21.86
N PHE A 49 -8.76 18.56 -20.83
CA PHE A 49 -8.14 18.30 -19.52
C PHE A 49 -8.68 17.03 -18.87
N ARG A 50 -9.99 16.76 -18.98
CA ARG A 50 -10.54 15.48 -18.51
C ARG A 50 -9.90 14.29 -19.21
N ASN A 51 -9.71 14.35 -20.53
CA ASN A 51 -9.07 13.26 -21.29
C ASN A 51 -7.60 13.10 -20.92
N LEU A 52 -6.85 14.20 -20.75
CA LEU A 52 -5.47 14.15 -20.25
C LEU A 52 -5.39 13.53 -18.86
N LEU A 53 -6.37 13.83 -18.01
CA LEU A 53 -6.42 13.32 -16.65
C LEU A 53 -6.74 11.81 -16.62
N ILE A 54 -7.64 11.34 -17.48
CA ILE A 54 -7.90 9.90 -17.69
C ILE A 54 -6.61 9.21 -18.17
N LEU A 55 -5.93 9.80 -19.15
CA LEU A 55 -4.65 9.29 -19.64
C LEU A 55 -3.60 9.25 -18.52
N GLU A 56 -3.50 10.30 -17.70
CA GLU A 56 -2.56 10.34 -16.58
C GLU A 56 -2.86 9.25 -15.55
N ASP A 57 -4.12 9.04 -15.16
CA ASP A 57 -4.50 7.98 -14.22
C ASP A 57 -4.19 6.58 -14.78
N ASP A 58 -4.47 6.35 -16.05
CA ASP A 58 -4.14 5.07 -16.71
C ASP A 58 -2.62 4.84 -16.77
N LEU A 59 -1.84 5.86 -17.14
CA LEU A 59 -0.38 5.78 -17.14
C LEU A 59 0.20 5.57 -15.74
N ARG A 60 -0.36 6.21 -14.70
CA ARG A 60 0.02 5.98 -13.31
C ARG A 60 -0.26 4.53 -12.90
N ARG A 61 -1.43 4.01 -13.27
CA ARG A 61 -1.81 2.62 -12.99
C ARG A 61 -0.85 1.65 -13.65
N GLN A 62 -0.63 1.80 -14.96
CA GLN A 62 0.33 0.97 -15.70
C GLN A 62 1.74 1.06 -15.11
N ALA A 63 2.23 2.26 -14.78
CA ALA A 63 3.54 2.43 -14.14
C ALA A 63 3.63 1.70 -12.80
N SER A 64 2.57 1.76 -12.00
CA SER A 64 2.51 1.08 -10.69
C SER A 64 2.49 -0.44 -10.83
N GLU A 65 1.74 -0.98 -11.80
CA GLU A 65 1.67 -2.41 -12.10
C GLU A 65 3.04 -2.91 -12.56
N GLN A 66 3.68 -2.22 -13.51
CA GLN A 66 5.03 -2.55 -13.99
C GLN A 66 6.07 -2.49 -12.87
N LYS A 67 5.95 -1.53 -11.94
CA LYS A 67 6.82 -1.43 -10.75
C LYS A 67 6.57 -2.58 -9.77
N TRP A 68 5.32 -2.97 -9.57
CA TRP A 68 4.95 -4.07 -8.69
C TRP A 68 5.42 -5.42 -9.23
N LEU A 69 5.16 -5.70 -10.52
CA LEU A 69 5.68 -6.88 -11.21
C LEU A 69 7.20 -6.96 -11.03
N ARG A 70 7.92 -5.88 -11.37
CA ARG A 70 9.39 -5.86 -11.22
C ARG A 70 9.80 -6.21 -9.81
N ARG A 71 9.20 -5.58 -8.79
CA ARG A 71 9.55 -5.81 -7.38
C ARG A 71 9.37 -7.28 -7.01
N GLN A 72 8.25 -7.90 -7.37
CA GLN A 72 8.00 -9.30 -7.06
C GLN A 72 9.05 -10.23 -7.67
N PHE A 73 9.31 -10.09 -8.97
CA PHE A 73 10.28 -10.94 -9.66
C PHE A 73 11.71 -10.67 -9.21
N THR A 74 12.08 -9.41 -8.93
CA THR A 74 13.39 -9.11 -8.34
C THR A 74 13.53 -9.67 -6.94
N SER A 75 12.47 -9.62 -6.11
CA SER A 75 12.48 -10.21 -4.78
C SER A 75 12.63 -11.73 -4.84
N PHE A 76 11.89 -12.38 -5.73
CA PHE A 76 12.04 -13.82 -5.98
C PHE A 76 13.47 -14.17 -6.41
N LEU A 77 14.03 -13.45 -7.39
CA LEU A 77 15.39 -13.68 -7.87
C LEU A 77 16.44 -13.43 -6.79
N THR A 78 16.24 -12.42 -5.93
CA THR A 78 17.17 -12.15 -4.82
C THR A 78 17.15 -13.27 -3.79
N VAL A 79 15.98 -13.82 -3.45
CA VAL A 79 15.87 -14.96 -2.53
C VAL A 79 16.53 -16.19 -3.15
N LEU A 80 16.27 -16.45 -4.43
CA LEU A 80 16.88 -17.56 -5.17
C LEU A 80 18.42 -17.48 -5.14
N PHE A 81 18.96 -16.28 -5.40
CA PHE A 81 20.40 -16.04 -5.34
C PHE A 81 20.97 -16.17 -3.92
N CYS A 82 20.27 -15.69 -2.91
CA CYS A 82 20.67 -15.86 -1.51
C CYS A 82 20.72 -17.34 -1.11
N ILE A 83 19.74 -18.14 -1.52
CA ILE A 83 19.74 -19.59 -1.25
C ILE A 83 20.89 -20.26 -1.98
N ALA A 84 21.12 -19.94 -3.26
CA ALA A 84 22.25 -20.46 -4.01
C ALA A 84 23.60 -20.12 -3.34
N ALA A 85 23.78 -18.86 -2.95
CA ALA A 85 24.98 -18.40 -2.26
C ALA A 85 25.17 -19.11 -0.91
N PHE A 86 24.09 -19.29 -0.14
CA PHE A 86 24.13 -20.03 1.12
C PHE A 86 24.51 -21.49 0.90
N SER A 87 23.92 -22.17 -0.08
CA SER A 87 24.25 -23.57 -0.39
C SER A 87 25.69 -23.73 -0.86
N ILE A 88 26.21 -22.80 -1.66
CA ILE A 88 27.63 -22.78 -2.08
C ILE A 88 28.53 -22.54 -0.87
N TYR A 89 28.20 -21.58 -0.01
CA TYR A 89 28.97 -21.30 1.20
C TYR A 89 29.01 -22.52 2.14
N ALA A 90 27.86 -23.15 2.38
CA ALA A 90 27.77 -24.34 3.22
C ALA A 90 28.56 -25.53 2.62
N LEU A 91 28.54 -25.72 1.30
CA LEU A 91 29.22 -26.84 0.66
C LEU A 91 30.74 -26.65 0.57
N TYR A 92 31.22 -25.43 0.32
CA TYR A 92 32.66 -25.20 0.11
C TYR A 92 33.34 -24.63 1.35
N PHE A 93 32.79 -23.62 2.01
CA PHE A 93 33.47 -22.95 3.13
C PHE A 93 33.31 -23.70 4.46
N MET A 94 32.11 -24.20 4.78
CA MET A 94 31.92 -24.95 6.03
C MET A 94 32.59 -26.33 5.99
N ASP A 95 32.55 -27.03 4.85
CA ASP A 95 33.24 -28.32 4.71
C ASP A 95 34.76 -28.17 4.89
N ILE A 96 35.38 -27.10 4.36
CA ILE A 96 36.83 -26.84 4.54
C ILE A 96 37.15 -26.53 6.01
N TYR A 97 36.34 -25.71 6.67
CA TYR A 97 36.54 -25.37 8.08
C TYR A 97 36.47 -26.63 8.97
N ASN A 98 35.43 -27.46 8.79
CA ASN A 98 35.26 -28.70 9.54
C ASN A 98 36.40 -29.70 9.28
N ALA A 99 36.86 -29.80 8.02
CA ALA A 99 38.00 -30.66 7.68
C ALA A 99 39.28 -30.23 8.41
N SER A 100 39.54 -28.92 8.49
CA SER A 100 40.71 -28.37 9.20
C SER A 100 40.66 -28.53 10.72
N GLU A 101 39.47 -28.51 11.31
CA GLU A 101 39.28 -28.71 12.75
C GLU A 101 39.36 -30.19 13.15
N THR A 102 38.96 -31.09 12.25
CA THR A 102 39.06 -32.54 12.48
C THR A 102 40.50 -33.02 12.45
N THR A 103 41.32 -32.50 11.52
CA THR A 103 42.75 -32.87 11.43
C THR A 103 43.55 -32.39 12.64
N SER A 104 43.27 -31.19 13.16
CA SER A 104 43.97 -30.66 14.34
C SER A 104 43.65 -31.43 15.63
N LYS A 105 42.39 -31.83 15.83
CA LYS A 105 41.97 -32.68 16.96
C LYS A 105 42.53 -34.10 16.86
N LEU A 106 42.60 -34.66 15.64
CA LEU A 106 43.17 -35.99 15.42
C LEU A 106 44.67 -36.03 15.74
N THR A 107 45.43 -34.98 15.41
CA THR A 107 46.85 -34.88 15.76
C THR A 107 47.11 -34.75 17.27
N SER A 108 46.21 -34.13 18.04
CA SER A 108 46.33 -34.09 19.50
C SER A 108 45.94 -35.41 20.18
N ASP A 109 44.94 -36.12 19.65
CA ASP A 109 44.46 -37.37 20.25
C ASP A 109 45.39 -38.56 19.99
N ILE A 110 46.06 -38.63 18.83
CA ILE A 110 47.04 -39.68 18.50
C ILE A 110 48.22 -39.71 19.52
N SER A 111 48.51 -38.59 20.19
CA SER A 111 49.54 -38.53 21.23
C SER A 111 49.14 -39.21 22.56
N SER A 112 47.88 -39.61 22.75
CA SER A 112 47.34 -40.13 24.01
C SER A 112 46.71 -41.53 23.93
N GLN A 113 46.44 -42.05 22.72
CA GLN A 113 45.51 -43.17 22.51
C GLN A 113 46.09 -44.50 22.02
N VAL A 114 47.41 -44.73 22.03
CA VAL A 114 48.00 -46.03 21.61
C VAL A 114 47.57 -47.21 22.51
N GLN A 115 46.98 -46.98 23.70
CA GLN A 115 46.81 -48.02 24.73
C GLN A 115 45.37 -48.51 25.02
N LYS A 116 44.31 -47.95 24.41
CA LYS A 116 42.89 -48.38 24.64
C LYS A 116 42.25 -49.14 23.45
N VAL A 117 43.05 -49.37 22.40
CA VAL A 117 42.64 -49.51 20.99
C VAL A 117 41.92 -50.81 20.59
N ALA A 118 41.91 -51.87 21.40
CA ALA A 118 41.37 -53.16 20.93
C ALA A 118 39.87 -53.38 21.25
N CYS A 119 39.35 -52.80 22.33
CA CYS A 119 38.07 -53.22 22.90
C CYS A 119 36.90 -52.24 22.63
N GLU A 120 37.17 -50.94 22.48
CA GLU A 120 36.15 -49.93 22.09
C GLU A 120 35.80 -49.99 20.59
N THR A 121 36.53 -50.80 19.82
CA THR A 121 36.50 -50.85 18.35
C THR A 121 35.15 -51.33 17.82
N ILE A 122 34.50 -52.33 18.44
CA ILE A 122 33.25 -52.91 17.92
C ILE A 122 32.03 -52.00 18.20
N THR A 123 31.99 -51.33 19.36
CA THR A 123 30.86 -50.47 19.77
C THR A 123 30.91 -49.07 19.15
N SER A 124 32.10 -48.60 18.75
CA SER A 124 32.29 -47.32 18.03
C SER A 124 31.95 -47.42 16.53
N TYR A 125 32.14 -48.57 15.88
CA TYR A 125 31.78 -48.74 14.46
C TYR A 125 30.27 -48.56 14.20
N GLN A 126 29.40 -48.96 15.13
CA GLN A 126 27.95 -48.80 14.98
C GLN A 126 27.47 -47.35 15.22
N THR A 127 28.12 -46.61 16.11
CA THR A 127 27.79 -45.20 16.38
C THR A 127 28.37 -44.28 15.30
N THR A 128 29.63 -44.48 14.88
CA THR A 128 30.28 -43.71 13.81
C THR A 128 29.58 -43.84 12.46
N LYS A 129 29.04 -45.02 12.12
CA LYS A 129 28.31 -45.20 10.85
C LYS A 129 26.99 -44.42 10.81
N LYS A 130 26.30 -44.31 11.95
CA LYS A 130 25.06 -43.52 12.09
C LYS A 130 25.33 -42.00 12.09
N THR A 131 26.50 -41.57 12.58
CA THR A 131 26.94 -40.17 12.52
C THR A 131 27.58 -39.80 11.15
N ALA A 132 28.00 -40.78 10.35
CA ALA A 132 28.61 -40.60 9.03
C ALA A 132 27.60 -40.54 7.86
N GLU A 133 26.36 -41.03 8.02
CA GLU A 133 25.32 -40.92 6.98
C GLU A 133 24.64 -39.53 6.92
N GLU A 134 24.51 -38.84 8.05
CA GLU A 134 23.95 -37.48 8.15
C GLU A 134 24.71 -36.40 7.32
N PRO A 135 26.06 -36.33 7.32
CA PRO A 135 26.78 -35.33 6.51
C PRO A 135 26.71 -35.62 5.00
N LEU A 136 26.55 -36.88 4.59
CA LEU A 136 26.51 -37.27 3.18
C LEU A 136 25.17 -36.91 2.53
N LEU A 137 24.07 -37.09 3.27
CA LEU A 137 22.73 -36.68 2.85
C LEU A 137 22.64 -35.15 2.74
N HIS A 138 23.07 -34.41 3.77
CA HIS A 138 23.11 -32.95 3.76
C HIS A 138 23.86 -32.41 2.51
N ARG A 139 25.06 -32.93 2.25
CA ARG A 139 25.87 -32.52 1.10
C ARG A 139 25.21 -32.84 -0.24
N SER A 140 24.55 -33.99 -0.34
CA SER A 140 23.82 -34.39 -1.54
C SER A 140 22.58 -33.51 -1.77
N VAL A 141 21.83 -33.19 -0.71
CA VAL A 141 20.68 -32.28 -0.75
C VAL A 141 21.09 -30.88 -1.19
N LEU A 142 22.20 -30.33 -0.67
CA LEU A 142 22.72 -29.01 -1.11
C LEU A 142 23.09 -28.99 -2.60
N LYS A 143 23.73 -30.06 -3.12
CA LYS A 143 24.06 -30.17 -4.56
C LYS A 143 22.80 -30.21 -5.42
N ILE A 144 21.81 -31.03 -5.04
CA ILE A 144 20.52 -31.12 -5.74
C ILE A 144 19.82 -29.75 -5.73
N THR A 145 19.87 -29.03 -4.61
CA THR A 145 19.29 -27.68 -4.48
C THR A 145 19.94 -26.69 -5.46
N ILE A 146 21.27 -26.70 -5.58
CA ILE A 146 21.98 -25.82 -6.54
C ILE A 146 21.60 -26.16 -7.99
N ILE A 147 21.50 -27.45 -8.34
CA ILE A 147 21.06 -27.88 -9.67
C ILE A 147 19.64 -27.39 -9.95
N PHE A 148 18.71 -27.58 -9.00
CA PHE A 148 17.33 -27.11 -9.11
C PHE A 148 17.24 -25.59 -9.31
N ILE A 149 18.03 -24.82 -8.56
CA ILE A 149 18.10 -23.35 -8.70
C ILE A 149 18.62 -22.96 -10.09
N THR A 150 19.66 -23.64 -10.57
CA THR A 150 20.27 -23.38 -11.89
C THR A 150 19.27 -23.65 -13.01
N VAL A 151 18.56 -24.78 -12.95
CA VAL A 151 17.50 -25.13 -13.91
C VAL A 151 16.37 -24.10 -13.86
N THR A 152 15.93 -23.69 -12.67
CA THR A 152 14.89 -22.67 -12.49
C THR A 152 15.30 -21.33 -13.12
N PHE A 153 16.55 -20.89 -12.90
CA PHE A 153 17.07 -19.66 -13.49
C PHE A 153 17.18 -19.74 -15.02
N ALA A 154 17.65 -20.88 -15.55
CA ALA A 154 17.73 -21.12 -16.98
C ALA A 154 16.34 -21.08 -17.64
N LEU A 155 15.35 -21.77 -17.07
CA LEU A 155 13.96 -21.73 -17.54
C LEU A 155 13.40 -20.31 -17.52
N PHE A 156 13.63 -19.54 -16.46
CA PHE A 156 13.20 -18.15 -16.37
C PHE A 156 13.78 -17.27 -17.48
N HIS A 157 15.04 -17.51 -17.86
CA HIS A 157 15.69 -16.76 -18.93
C HIS A 157 15.22 -17.21 -20.32
N ILE A 158 15.10 -18.52 -20.56
CA ILE A 158 14.68 -19.11 -21.84
C ILE A 158 13.20 -18.80 -22.13
N SER A 159 12.35 -18.86 -21.11
CA SER A 159 10.92 -18.52 -21.22
C SER A 159 10.68 -17.04 -21.60
N GLY A 160 11.72 -16.19 -21.55
CA GLY A 160 11.60 -14.78 -21.92
C GLY A 160 10.91 -13.92 -20.85
N GLU A 161 10.52 -14.52 -19.73
CA GLU A 161 9.90 -13.83 -18.60
C GLU A 161 10.81 -12.74 -18.05
N TYR A 162 12.13 -12.92 -18.07
CA TYR A 162 13.08 -11.87 -17.71
C TYR A 162 12.87 -10.57 -18.51
N LYS A 163 12.70 -10.67 -19.83
CA LYS A 163 12.47 -9.50 -20.69
C LYS A 163 11.14 -8.84 -20.32
N ARG A 164 10.08 -9.63 -20.13
CA ARG A 164 8.73 -9.15 -19.82
C ARG A 164 8.62 -8.49 -18.45
N THR A 165 9.22 -9.10 -17.43
CA THR A 165 9.01 -8.74 -16.03
C THR A 165 10.05 -7.77 -15.46
N ILE A 166 11.25 -7.71 -16.05
CA ILE A 166 12.34 -6.87 -15.54
C ILE A 166 12.76 -5.80 -16.55
N VAL A 167 12.93 -6.15 -17.82
CA VAL A 167 13.48 -5.22 -18.83
C VAL A 167 12.44 -4.22 -19.32
N ILE A 168 11.24 -4.67 -19.71
CA ILE A 168 10.17 -3.80 -20.22
C ILE A 168 9.79 -2.71 -19.21
N PRO A 169 9.55 -3.01 -17.91
CA PRO A 169 9.27 -1.99 -16.91
C PRO A 169 10.33 -0.88 -16.87
N ARG A 170 11.62 -1.18 -17.12
CA ARG A 170 12.71 -0.18 -17.07
C ARG A 170 12.60 0.81 -18.22
N LYS A 171 12.08 0.37 -19.37
CA LYS A 171 11.92 1.18 -20.58
C LYS A 171 10.55 1.86 -20.66
N PHE A 172 9.65 1.64 -19.69
CA PHE A 172 8.28 2.19 -19.68
C PHE A 172 8.24 3.68 -20.06
N PHE A 173 8.96 4.54 -19.33
CA PHE A 173 8.96 5.98 -19.63
C PHE A 173 9.46 6.32 -21.04
N SER A 174 10.47 5.62 -21.54
CA SER A 174 11.01 5.88 -22.89
C SER A 174 10.01 5.45 -23.96
N LEU A 175 9.35 4.31 -23.78
CA LEU A 175 8.37 3.78 -24.73
C LEU A 175 7.10 4.64 -24.73
N THR A 176 6.59 4.99 -23.55
CA THR A 176 5.42 5.85 -23.41
C THR A 176 5.69 7.24 -23.98
N ASN A 177 6.84 7.85 -23.68
CA ASN A 177 7.17 9.17 -24.24
C ASN A 177 7.36 9.17 -25.76
N LYS A 178 7.74 8.04 -26.36
CA LYS A 178 7.78 7.89 -27.83
C LYS A 178 6.36 7.97 -28.42
N GLY A 179 5.38 7.34 -27.78
CA GLY A 179 3.96 7.42 -28.19
C GLY A 179 3.33 8.79 -27.91
N LEU A 180 3.64 9.39 -26.76
CA LEU A 180 3.07 10.69 -26.36
C LEU A 180 3.56 11.88 -27.19
N ARG A 181 4.63 11.70 -27.98
CA ARG A 181 5.19 12.76 -28.82
C ARG A 181 4.17 13.34 -29.80
N GLN A 182 3.26 12.53 -30.33
CA GLN A 182 2.21 12.97 -31.26
C GLN A 182 1.20 13.92 -30.60
N PHE A 183 1.01 13.80 -29.29
CA PHE A 183 0.06 14.61 -28.52
C PHE A 183 0.70 15.87 -27.92
N ASN A 184 2.00 16.12 -28.16
CA ASN A 184 2.76 17.20 -27.54
C ASN A 184 2.72 17.19 -26.00
N VAL A 185 2.68 16.00 -25.41
CA VAL A 185 2.70 15.79 -23.96
C VAL A 185 3.87 14.90 -23.57
N LYS A 186 4.39 15.07 -22.35
CA LYS A 186 5.50 14.29 -21.82
C LYS A 186 5.14 13.71 -20.46
N LEU A 187 5.42 12.42 -20.29
CA LEU A 187 5.36 11.74 -19.02
C LEU A 187 6.66 11.97 -18.25
N VAL A 188 6.53 12.54 -17.06
CA VAL A 188 7.65 12.87 -16.18
C VAL A 188 7.52 12.08 -14.88
N LYS A 189 8.63 11.51 -14.42
CA LYS A 189 8.71 10.89 -13.10
C LYS A 189 8.80 11.98 -12.05
N VAL A 190 7.92 11.94 -11.06
CA VAL A 190 7.99 12.85 -9.91
C VAL A 190 9.03 12.29 -8.95
N GLU A 191 10.08 13.06 -8.68
CA GLU A 191 11.13 12.66 -7.75
C GLU A 191 10.74 13.06 -6.33
N ASN A 192 10.48 12.07 -5.47
CA ASN A 192 10.21 12.34 -4.06
C ASN A 192 11.52 12.66 -3.33
N THR A 193 11.54 13.78 -2.63
CA THR A 193 12.62 14.18 -1.71
C THR A 193 12.70 13.18 -0.55
N MET A 194 13.87 13.02 0.09
CA MET A 194 14.04 12.08 1.21
C MET A 194 13.05 12.34 2.35
N ASN A 195 12.78 13.61 2.67
CA ASN A 195 11.78 14.00 3.68
C ASN A 195 10.36 13.54 3.31
N GLU A 196 10.01 13.58 2.02
CA GLU A 196 8.71 13.13 1.55
C GLU A 196 8.58 11.61 1.63
N ARG A 197 9.67 10.89 1.27
CA ARG A 197 9.76 9.44 1.42
C ARG A 197 9.66 9.02 2.88
N LEU A 198 10.33 9.72 3.79
CA LEU A 198 10.23 9.48 5.23
C LEU A 198 8.81 9.70 5.72
N THR A 199 8.17 10.81 5.33
CA THR A 199 6.79 11.10 5.73
C THR A 199 5.83 10.03 5.20
N ASP A 200 6.05 9.53 3.98
CA ASP A 200 5.23 8.46 3.39
C ASP A 200 5.49 7.11 4.07
N LEU A 201 6.72 6.83 4.49
CA LEU A 201 7.07 5.66 5.31
C LEU A 201 6.40 5.74 6.69
N ILE A 202 6.45 6.89 7.35
CA ILE A 202 5.76 7.11 8.64
C ILE A 202 4.25 6.88 8.46
N ARG A 203 3.63 7.49 7.43
CA ARG A 203 2.20 7.23 7.12
C ARG A 203 1.92 5.75 6.88
N PHE A 204 2.80 5.04 6.18
CA PHE A 204 2.66 3.61 5.93
C PHE A 204 2.72 2.79 7.22
N ILE A 205 3.71 3.03 8.08
CA ILE A 205 3.88 2.35 9.38
C ILE A 205 2.70 2.67 10.29
N THR A 206 2.34 3.94 10.45
CA THR A 206 1.19 4.38 11.28
C THR A 206 -0.11 3.76 10.80
N ARG A 207 -0.30 3.59 9.49
CA ARG A 207 -1.50 2.95 8.95
C ARG A 207 -1.54 1.46 9.24
N ILE A 208 -0.39 0.78 9.17
CA ILE A 208 -0.27 -0.64 9.51
C ILE A 208 -0.50 -0.83 11.00
N SER A 209 0.18 -0.06 11.85
CA SER A 209 0.02 -0.12 13.30
C SER A 209 -1.43 0.14 13.70
N ALA A 210 -2.07 1.17 13.15
CA ALA A 210 -3.49 1.43 13.41
C ALA A 210 -4.40 0.27 12.98
N LYS A 211 -4.13 -0.41 11.86
CA LYS A 211 -4.90 -1.60 11.45
C LYS A 211 -4.69 -2.78 12.40
N VAL A 212 -3.44 -3.05 12.78
CA VAL A 212 -3.09 -4.15 13.69
C VAL A 212 -3.72 -3.91 15.06
N ILE A 213 -3.60 -2.70 15.59
CA ILE A 213 -4.16 -2.32 16.88
C ILE A 213 -5.69 -2.43 16.85
N ILE A 214 -6.36 -1.88 15.83
CA ILE A 214 -7.82 -2.06 15.70
C ILE A 214 -8.19 -3.55 15.65
N TYR A 215 -7.48 -4.36 14.86
CA TYR A 215 -7.72 -5.80 14.76
C TYR A 215 -7.61 -6.49 16.12
N VAL A 216 -6.53 -6.23 16.86
CA VAL A 216 -6.30 -6.78 18.22
C VAL A 216 -7.41 -6.34 19.17
N LEU A 217 -7.75 -5.05 19.19
CA LEU A 217 -8.77 -4.52 20.10
C LEU A 217 -10.16 -5.10 19.82
N THR A 218 -10.53 -5.24 18.55
CA THR A 218 -11.86 -5.73 18.19
C THR A 218 -11.98 -7.25 18.24
N LYS A 219 -10.90 -8.00 17.95
CA LYS A 219 -10.96 -9.46 17.81
C LYS A 219 -10.43 -10.22 19.02
N PHE A 220 -9.45 -9.65 19.72
CA PHE A 220 -8.84 -10.29 20.88
C PHE A 220 -9.46 -9.77 22.19
N ILE A 221 -9.67 -8.47 22.28
CA ILE A 221 -10.23 -7.81 23.49
C ILE A 221 -11.77 -7.61 23.35
N PHE A 222 -12.36 -7.98 22.21
CA PHE A 222 -13.80 -7.85 21.92
C PHE A 222 -14.39 -6.46 22.21
N LEU A 223 -13.56 -5.40 22.08
CA LEU A 223 -14.01 -4.03 22.31
C LEU A 223 -15.01 -3.64 21.23
N LYS A 224 -16.17 -3.14 21.67
CA LYS A 224 -17.17 -2.53 20.79
C LYS A 224 -16.53 -1.40 19.95
N PRO A 225 -16.98 -1.21 18.70
CA PRO A 225 -16.43 -0.18 17.82
C PRO A 225 -16.70 1.26 18.30
N THR A 226 -17.61 1.43 19.26
CA THR A 226 -17.97 2.72 19.87
C THR A 226 -16.95 3.17 20.92
N ASN A 227 -16.03 2.31 21.35
CA ASN A 227 -15.03 2.67 22.35
C ASN A 227 -14.15 3.83 21.85
N ILE A 228 -13.87 4.79 22.73
CA ILE A 228 -13.07 5.99 22.43
C ILE A 228 -11.72 5.59 21.82
N ILE A 229 -11.09 4.56 22.38
CA ILE A 229 -9.80 4.05 21.90
C ILE A 229 -9.90 3.50 20.46
N VAL A 230 -10.94 2.73 20.14
CA VAL A 230 -11.13 2.14 18.79
C VAL A 230 -11.44 3.24 17.79
N THR A 231 -12.25 4.23 18.19
CA THR A 231 -12.57 5.41 17.38
C THR A 231 -11.33 6.28 17.13
N PHE A 232 -10.49 6.47 18.14
CA PHE A 232 -9.21 7.18 18.03
C PHE A 232 -8.30 6.53 16.99
N TRP A 233 -8.07 5.21 17.10
CA TRP A 233 -7.24 4.48 16.13
C TRP A 233 -7.85 4.45 14.73
N ASN A 234 -9.18 4.47 14.62
CA ASN A 234 -9.85 4.66 13.33
C ASN A 234 -9.59 6.05 12.74
N GLY A 235 -9.55 7.11 13.56
CA GLY A 235 -9.14 8.45 13.16
C GLY A 235 -7.70 8.49 12.66
N VAL A 236 -6.78 7.86 13.40
CA VAL A 236 -5.36 7.71 13.01
C VAL A 236 -5.23 6.98 11.67
N LYS A 237 -6.00 5.90 11.46
CA LYS A 237 -6.04 5.16 10.19
C LYS A 237 -6.54 6.02 9.01
N VAL A 238 -7.47 6.94 9.24
CA VAL A 238 -7.97 7.85 8.19
C VAL A 238 -6.94 8.93 7.87
N ARG A 239 -6.25 9.47 8.88
CA ARG A 239 -5.23 10.52 8.70
C ARG A 239 -3.93 10.00 8.08
N SER A 240 -3.57 8.75 8.33
CA SER A 240 -2.36 8.07 7.81
C SER A 240 -2.50 7.52 6.37
N GLN A 241 -3.48 8.00 5.61
CA GLN A 241 -3.64 7.57 4.21
C GLN A 241 -2.48 8.07 3.34
N PRO A 242 -2.06 7.28 2.32
CA PRO A 242 -1.02 7.70 1.38
C PRO A 242 -1.48 8.93 0.60
N ARG A 243 -0.54 9.77 0.15
CA ARG A 243 -0.83 10.92 -0.73
C ARG A 243 -1.35 10.40 -2.07
N ILE A 244 -2.42 11.00 -2.57
CA ILE A 244 -3.01 10.68 -3.88
C ILE A 244 -2.61 11.80 -4.85
N GLY A 245 -2.28 11.46 -6.10
CA GLY A 245 -1.95 12.43 -7.16
C GLY A 245 -0.54 13.05 -7.09
N ALA A 246 0.07 13.13 -5.91
CA ALA A 246 1.40 13.74 -5.75
C ALA A 246 2.58 12.77 -6.01
N VAL A 247 2.32 11.49 -6.29
CA VAL A 247 3.35 10.44 -6.29
C VAL A 247 3.53 9.75 -7.64
N ASP A 248 4.75 9.25 -7.83
CA ASP A 248 5.26 8.42 -8.94
C ASP A 248 5.41 9.12 -10.30
N VAL A 249 4.32 9.58 -10.92
CA VAL A 249 4.32 10.02 -12.33
C VAL A 249 3.35 11.17 -12.54
N LYS A 250 3.71 12.14 -13.39
CA LYS A 250 2.90 13.31 -13.74
C LYS A 250 2.99 13.59 -15.23
N LEU A 251 1.88 14.06 -15.81
CA LEU A 251 1.79 14.42 -17.21
C LEU A 251 2.04 15.93 -17.39
N VAL A 252 2.94 16.30 -18.31
CA VAL A 252 3.38 17.68 -18.54
C VAL A 252 3.20 18.05 -20.00
N LEU A 253 2.57 19.18 -20.28
CA LEU A 253 2.37 19.73 -21.62
C LEU A 253 3.68 20.33 -22.17
N ASN A 254 3.98 20.12 -23.45
CA ASN A 254 5.17 20.66 -24.09
C ASN A 254 5.09 22.19 -24.24
N PRO A 255 6.11 22.96 -23.79
CA PRO A 255 6.08 24.41 -23.85
C PRO A 255 6.07 25.00 -25.27
N ARG A 256 6.54 24.25 -26.27
CA ARG A 256 6.54 24.72 -27.67
C ARG A 256 5.17 24.64 -28.35
N ALA A 257 4.29 23.77 -27.87
CA ALA A 257 2.99 23.50 -28.49
C ALA A 257 1.84 24.20 -27.77
N PHE A 258 1.99 24.51 -26.47
CA PHE A 258 0.94 25.08 -25.63
C PHE A 258 1.40 26.38 -24.97
N THR A 259 0.53 27.39 -24.98
CA THR A 259 0.73 28.68 -24.31
C THR A 259 0.91 28.50 -22.80
N ALA A 260 1.51 29.49 -22.14
CA ALA A 260 1.72 29.46 -20.69
C ALA A 260 0.40 29.35 -19.91
N GLU A 261 -0.63 30.08 -20.35
CA GLU A 261 -1.97 30.08 -19.75
C GLU A 261 -2.63 28.69 -19.79
N VAL A 262 -2.57 27.98 -20.93
CA VAL A 262 -3.14 26.63 -21.03
C VAL A 262 -2.41 25.64 -20.13
N ARG A 263 -1.09 25.81 -19.99
CA ARG A 263 -0.26 24.96 -19.13
C ARG A 263 -0.56 25.19 -17.66
N GLU A 264 -0.69 26.46 -17.25
CA GLU A 264 -1.10 26.82 -15.89
C GLU A 264 -2.51 26.32 -15.59
N GLY A 265 -3.45 26.52 -16.52
CA GLY A 265 -4.81 25.99 -16.40
C GLY A 265 -4.85 24.47 -16.24
N TRP A 266 -4.01 23.74 -16.97
CA TRP A 266 -3.85 22.29 -16.80
C TRP A 266 -3.34 21.92 -15.41
N GLU A 267 -2.30 22.59 -14.93
CA GLU A 267 -1.70 22.32 -13.62
C GLU A 267 -2.70 22.57 -12.48
N ILE A 268 -3.42 23.70 -12.53
CA ILE A 268 -4.48 24.04 -11.56
C ILE A 268 -5.60 23.00 -11.61
N TYR A 269 -6.11 22.68 -12.81
CA TYR A 269 -7.20 21.70 -12.97
C TYR A 269 -6.80 20.31 -12.44
N ARG A 270 -5.58 19.86 -12.76
CA ARG A 270 -5.07 18.56 -12.32
C ARG A 270 -4.91 18.51 -10.80
N ASP A 271 -4.32 19.54 -10.20
CA ASP A 271 -4.08 19.58 -8.76
C ASP A 271 -5.39 19.66 -7.98
N GLU A 272 -6.35 20.46 -8.46
CA GLU A 272 -7.70 20.52 -7.91
C GLU A 272 -8.41 19.17 -8.01
N PHE A 273 -8.34 18.51 -9.16
CA PHE A 273 -8.93 17.18 -9.34
C PHE A 273 -8.35 16.19 -8.33
N TRP A 274 -7.01 16.10 -8.21
CA TRP A 274 -6.38 15.15 -7.30
C TRP A 274 -6.65 15.47 -5.83
N ALA A 275 -6.75 16.74 -5.46
CA ALA A 275 -7.18 17.16 -4.13
C ALA A 275 -8.60 16.68 -3.82
N ARG A 276 -9.55 16.92 -4.75
CA ARG A 276 -10.95 16.46 -4.63
C ARG A 276 -11.05 14.93 -4.61
N GLU A 277 -10.32 14.23 -5.48
CA GLU A 277 -10.31 12.77 -5.56
C GLU A 277 -9.71 12.12 -4.30
N GLY A 278 -8.66 12.72 -3.74
CA GLY A 278 -8.10 12.32 -2.45
C GLY A 278 -9.12 12.46 -1.31
N MET A 279 -9.91 13.54 -1.30
CA MET A 279 -11.00 13.74 -0.34
C MET A 279 -12.13 12.72 -0.54
N ARG A 280 -12.54 12.45 -1.77
CA ARG A 280 -13.59 11.47 -2.10
C ARG A 280 -13.24 10.05 -1.62
N ARG A 281 -11.99 9.60 -1.85
CA ARG A 281 -11.52 8.28 -1.39
C ARG A 281 -11.47 8.16 0.14
N ARG A 282 -11.29 9.27 0.86
CA ARG A 282 -11.38 9.31 2.33
C ARG A 282 -12.83 9.13 2.80
N GLN A 283 -13.77 9.84 2.18
CA GLN A 283 -15.20 9.79 2.51
C GLN A 283 -15.84 8.44 2.16
N HIS A 284 -15.53 7.87 1.00
CA HIS A 284 -16.14 6.61 0.56
C HIS A 284 -15.84 5.43 1.50
N LYS A 285 -14.63 5.41 2.09
CA LYS A 285 -14.25 4.42 3.11
C LYS A 285 -14.98 4.61 4.45
N HIS A 286 -15.45 5.81 4.74
CA HIS A 286 -16.30 6.07 5.90
C HIS A 286 -17.70 5.50 5.63
N ASN A 287 -18.32 5.91 4.53
CA ASN A 287 -19.70 5.53 4.19
C ASN A 287 -19.88 4.02 3.98
N LEU A 288 -18.90 3.32 3.42
CA LEU A 288 -18.95 1.87 3.23
C LEU A 288 -18.95 1.11 4.57
N LYS A 289 -18.23 1.61 5.58
CA LYS A 289 -18.28 1.02 6.93
C LYS A 289 -19.65 1.18 7.59
N ASP A 290 -20.31 2.32 7.35
CA ASP A 290 -21.63 2.60 7.92
C ASP A 290 -22.70 1.65 7.36
N HIS A 291 -22.58 1.26 6.08
CA HIS A 291 -23.49 0.33 5.41
C HIS A 291 -23.23 -1.15 5.78
N ILE A 292 -21.99 -1.53 6.07
CA ILE A 292 -21.62 -2.90 6.48
C ILE A 292 -21.85 -3.12 7.99
N SER A 293 -22.17 -2.06 8.75
CA SER A 293 -22.51 -2.22 10.17
C SER A 293 -23.83 -3.01 10.34
N PRO A 294 -23.88 -4.01 11.23
CA PRO A 294 -25.04 -4.90 11.37
C PRO A 294 -26.32 -4.18 11.82
N LYS A 295 -26.23 -2.92 12.27
CA LYS A 295 -27.38 -2.11 12.69
C LYS A 295 -28.36 -1.78 11.56
N LYS A 296 -27.93 -1.74 10.30
CA LYS A 296 -28.82 -1.44 9.15
C LYS A 296 -29.41 -2.65 8.46
N ARG A 297 -28.96 -3.88 8.77
CA ARG A 297 -29.61 -5.10 8.25
C ARG A 297 -30.96 -5.37 8.89
N ILE A 298 -31.22 -4.82 10.08
CA ILE A 298 -32.48 -5.02 10.82
C ILE A 298 -33.57 -4.06 10.31
N SER A 299 -33.21 -2.88 9.80
CA SER A 299 -34.18 -1.90 9.28
C SER A 299 -34.60 -2.12 7.82
N LEU A 300 -34.20 -3.24 7.21
CA LEU A 300 -34.59 -3.65 5.85
C LEU A 300 -35.35 -4.98 5.86
N ILE A 301 -35.58 -5.55 7.04
CA ILE A 301 -36.34 -6.79 7.27
C ILE A 301 -37.60 -6.52 8.12
N PHE A 302 -37.81 -5.28 8.57
CA PHE A 302 -39.05 -4.78 9.15
C PHE A 302 -39.53 -3.56 8.37
#